data_AF-A0A519S9U7-F1
#
_entry.id   AF-A0A519S9U7-F1
#
_cell.length_a   1.000
_cell.length_b   1.000
_cell.length_c   1.000
_cell.angle_alpha   90.00
_cell.angle_beta   90.00
_cell.angle_gamma   90.00
#
_symmetry.space_group_name_H-M   'P 1'
#
loop_
_entity.id
_entity.type
_entity.pdbx_description
1 polymer ?
#
loop_
_entity_poly.entity_id
_entity_poly.type
_entity_poly.pdbx_seq_one_letter_code
_entity_poly.pdbx_strand_id
1 'polypeptide(L)'
;ATRLLSLLRGHRLKRLLYRMLDAGEFLSDYGVRSLSRVYLDHPYVFRDTGISVNYQPAESQTDLYGGNSNWRGPIWMPVNFLIIEALQRFHHYYGDDFKVEYPTHSGQYVTLLAVAEALTARLTRLFLRDADTGRRACFGDNDTLQHDPNFRDYLWFNEYFDGDTGHGLGALHQTGWTGLIAKLLQPKG
;
A
#
# COMPACT_ATOMS: atom_id res chain seq x y z
N ALA A 1 18.48 20.24 -20.17
CA ALA A 1 17.73 19.03 -20.58
C ALA A 1 17.69 18.05 -19.40
N THR A 2 16.50 17.77 -18.86
CA THR A 2 16.33 16.78 -17.79
C THR A 2 16.65 15.39 -18.34
N ARG A 3 17.54 14.66 -17.69
CA ARG A 3 17.90 13.28 -18.05
C ARG A 3 17.36 12.33 -16.99
N LEU A 4 16.64 11.29 -17.40
CA LEU A 4 16.16 10.24 -16.51
C LEU A 4 17.07 9.02 -16.62
N LEU A 5 17.74 8.66 -15.53
CA LEU A 5 18.40 7.37 -15.37
C LEU A 5 17.41 6.40 -14.74
N SER A 6 16.82 5.51 -15.55
CA SER A 6 15.84 4.53 -15.09
C SER A 6 15.88 3.24 -15.91
N LEU A 7 15.70 2.10 -15.22
CA LEU A 7 15.52 0.78 -15.85
C LEU A 7 14.14 0.66 -16.54
N LEU A 8 13.15 1.44 -16.08
CA LEU A 8 11.79 1.44 -16.59
C LEU A 8 11.60 2.60 -17.57
N ARG A 9 11.42 2.25 -18.85
CA ARG A 9 10.94 3.18 -19.88
C ARG A 9 9.42 3.26 -19.86
N GLY A 10 8.85 4.33 -20.43
CA GLY A 10 7.42 4.64 -20.40
C GLY A 10 6.47 3.47 -20.67
N HIS A 11 6.73 2.64 -21.69
CA HIS A 11 5.87 1.47 -21.98
C HIS A 11 5.88 0.42 -20.86
N ARG A 12 7.04 0.16 -20.24
CA ARG A 12 7.16 -0.80 -19.12
C ARG A 12 6.50 -0.23 -17.87
N LEU A 13 6.67 1.07 -17.65
CA LEU A 13 6.02 1.77 -16.55
C LEU A 13 4.48 1.65 -16.66
N LYS A 14 3.90 1.91 -17.83
CA LYS A 14 2.45 1.73 -18.05
C LYS A 14 1.99 0.30 -17.75
N ARG A 15 2.72 -0.71 -18.22
CA ARG A 15 2.39 -2.13 -17.98
C ARG A 15 2.50 -2.52 -16.50
N LEU A 16 3.48 -2.00 -15.78
CA LEU A 16 3.64 -2.25 -14.35
C LEU A 16 2.51 -1.59 -13.56
N LEU A 17 2.23 -0.32 -13.84
CA LEU A 17 1.17 0.43 -13.17
C LEU A 17 -0.22 -0.14 -13.44
N TYR A 18 -0.46 -0.70 -14.63
CA TYR A 18 -1.71 -1.39 -14.93
C TYR A 18 -2.02 -2.53 -13.93
N ARG A 19 -1.03 -3.31 -13.50
CA ARG A 19 -1.28 -4.33 -12.46
C ARG A 19 -1.28 -3.75 -11.05
N MET A 20 -0.37 -2.81 -10.79
CA MET A 20 -0.23 -2.19 -9.47
C MET A 20 -1.48 -1.41 -9.04
N LEU A 21 -2.18 -0.80 -10.00
CA LEU A 21 -3.35 0.06 -9.78
C LEU A 21 -4.68 -0.69 -9.98
N ASP A 22 -4.65 -2.00 -10.13
CA ASP A 22 -5.84 -2.86 -10.20
C ASP A 22 -6.28 -3.28 -8.78
N ALA A 23 -7.54 -3.02 -8.45
CA ALA A 23 -8.14 -3.38 -7.17
C ALA A 23 -8.29 -4.88 -6.96
N GLY A 24 -8.42 -5.65 -8.05
CA GLY A 24 -8.41 -7.12 -8.04
C GLY A 24 -7.02 -7.72 -7.83
N GLU A 25 -5.97 -6.90 -7.93
CA GLU A 25 -4.58 -7.29 -7.74
C GLU A 25 -3.94 -6.56 -6.54
N PHE A 26 -3.19 -5.49 -6.78
CA PHE A 26 -2.33 -4.86 -5.79
C PHE A 26 -2.95 -3.65 -5.09
N LEU A 27 -3.94 -2.98 -5.71
CA LEU A 27 -4.50 -1.74 -5.18
C LEU A 27 -5.53 -2.02 -4.07
N SER A 28 -5.16 -1.73 -2.83
CA SER A 28 -6.05 -1.78 -1.67
C SER A 28 -6.65 -0.40 -1.39
N ASP A 29 -7.71 -0.35 -0.59
CA ASP A 29 -8.26 0.89 -0.02
C ASP A 29 -7.30 1.61 0.91
N TYR A 30 -6.25 0.92 1.35
CA TYR A 30 -5.27 1.43 2.30
C TYR A 30 -3.84 1.53 1.73
N GLY A 31 -3.59 1.16 0.47
CA GLY A 31 -2.26 1.24 -0.16
C GLY A 31 -2.01 0.19 -1.23
N VAL A 32 -0.75 -0.05 -1.56
CA VAL A 32 -0.31 -1.13 -2.46
C VAL A 32 0.06 -2.36 -1.62
N ARG A 33 -0.58 -3.50 -1.91
CA ARG A 33 -0.33 -4.81 -1.28
C ARG A 33 1.07 -5.33 -1.63
N SER A 34 1.66 -6.12 -0.74
CA SER A 34 2.97 -6.76 -1.00
C SER A 34 2.90 -7.94 -1.98
N LEU A 35 1.72 -8.54 -2.16
CA LEU A 35 1.44 -9.59 -3.14
C LEU A 35 0.08 -9.34 -3.79
N SER A 36 -0.04 -9.66 -5.08
CA SER A 36 -1.31 -9.55 -5.82
C SER A 36 -2.39 -10.42 -5.16
N ARG A 37 -3.58 -9.86 -4.98
CA ARG A 37 -4.75 -10.57 -4.45
C ARG A 37 -5.19 -11.74 -5.34
N VAL A 38 -4.77 -11.79 -6.61
CA VAL A 38 -5.02 -12.94 -7.49
C VAL A 38 -4.48 -14.26 -6.92
N TYR A 39 -3.41 -14.21 -6.11
CA TYR A 39 -2.83 -15.39 -5.46
C TYR A 39 -3.69 -15.91 -4.29
N LEU A 40 -4.82 -15.28 -3.99
CA LEU A 40 -5.84 -15.84 -3.09
C LEU A 40 -6.50 -17.06 -3.75
N ASP A 41 -6.94 -16.90 -5.00
CA ASP A 41 -7.64 -17.94 -5.77
C ASP A 41 -6.68 -18.78 -6.62
N HIS A 42 -5.53 -18.21 -7.00
CA HIS A 42 -4.55 -18.84 -7.88
C HIS A 42 -3.15 -18.81 -7.28
N PRO A 43 -2.89 -19.56 -6.18
CA PRO A 43 -1.60 -19.55 -5.50
C PRO A 43 -0.45 -19.98 -6.42
N TYR A 44 0.71 -19.38 -6.23
CA TYR A 44 1.91 -19.78 -6.97
C TYR A 44 2.48 -21.07 -6.37
N VAL A 45 2.56 -22.14 -7.15
CA VAL A 45 3.10 -23.43 -6.71
C VAL A 45 4.50 -23.62 -7.28
N PHE A 46 5.48 -23.81 -6.40
CA PHE A 46 6.83 -24.19 -6.80
C PHE A 46 6.80 -25.60 -7.38
N ARG A 47 7.28 -25.72 -8.62
CA ARG A 47 7.36 -27.00 -9.30
C ARG A 47 8.21 -27.97 -8.48
N ASP A 48 7.75 -29.21 -8.36
CA ASP A 48 8.48 -30.33 -7.77
C ASP A 48 8.77 -30.24 -6.26
N THR A 49 8.19 -29.27 -5.53
CA THR A 49 8.34 -29.17 -4.06
C THR A 49 7.03 -29.26 -3.29
N GLY A 50 5.88 -29.08 -3.96
CA GLY A 50 4.57 -28.98 -3.31
C GLY A 50 4.36 -27.70 -2.48
N ILE A 51 5.36 -26.80 -2.46
CA ILE A 51 5.32 -25.56 -1.72
C ILE A 51 4.51 -24.52 -2.50
N SER A 52 3.57 -23.84 -1.83
CA SER A 52 2.72 -22.81 -2.44
C SER A 52 2.81 -21.46 -1.72
N VAL A 53 2.74 -20.38 -2.50
CA VAL A 53 2.62 -19.01 -2.02
C VAL A 53 1.23 -18.49 -2.39
N ASN A 54 0.36 -18.38 -1.40
CA ASN A 54 -0.95 -17.74 -1.51
C ASN A 54 -0.94 -16.33 -0.95
N TYR A 55 -1.94 -15.53 -1.36
CA TYR A 55 -2.23 -14.24 -0.76
C TYR A 55 -2.72 -14.41 0.69
N GLN A 56 -2.14 -13.63 1.60
CA GLN A 56 -2.47 -13.60 3.02
C GLN A 56 -2.46 -12.13 3.45
N PRO A 57 -3.62 -11.48 3.65
CA PRO A 57 -3.68 -10.05 3.91
C PRO A 57 -3.13 -9.66 5.28
N ALA A 58 -3.18 -10.57 6.26
CA ALA A 58 -2.86 -10.34 7.67
C ALA A 58 -1.55 -11.03 8.10
N GLU A 59 -1.52 -11.66 9.28
CA GLU A 59 -0.42 -12.49 9.75
C GLU A 59 -0.22 -13.72 8.85
N SER A 60 1.01 -14.24 8.84
CA SER A 60 1.32 -15.47 8.12
C SER A 60 0.60 -16.66 8.75
N GLN A 61 -0.04 -17.50 7.93
CA GLN A 61 -0.69 -18.74 8.36
C GLN A 61 0.30 -19.91 8.56
N THR A 62 1.58 -19.70 8.26
CA THR A 62 2.61 -20.75 8.30
C THR A 62 3.95 -20.19 8.78
N ASP A 63 4.68 -20.98 9.57
CA ASP A 63 6.02 -20.60 10.08
C ASP A 63 7.12 -20.62 9.01
N LEU A 64 6.86 -21.27 7.87
CA LEU A 64 7.81 -21.54 6.77
C LEU A 64 8.45 -20.29 6.12
N TYR A 65 8.03 -19.08 6.51
CA TYR A 65 8.46 -17.82 5.89
C TYR A 65 8.75 -16.69 6.88
N GLY A 66 9.14 -17.02 8.13
CA GLY A 66 9.55 -16.01 9.12
C GLY A 66 8.48 -15.66 10.17
N GLY A 67 7.53 -16.57 10.42
CA GLY A 67 6.53 -16.42 11.49
C GLY A 67 5.64 -15.18 11.30
N ASN A 68 5.60 -14.30 12.31
CA ASN A 68 4.67 -13.16 12.40
C ASN A 68 4.89 -12.05 11.35
N SER A 69 5.98 -12.02 10.58
CA SER A 69 6.20 -10.96 9.57
C SER A 69 5.80 -11.48 8.18
N ASN A 70 4.82 -10.83 7.54
CA ASN A 70 4.21 -11.33 6.30
C ASN A 70 4.37 -10.34 5.13
N TRP A 71 4.93 -10.84 4.03
CA TRP A 71 5.13 -10.12 2.76
C TRP A 71 4.23 -10.64 1.63
N ARG A 72 3.20 -11.43 1.97
CA ARG A 72 2.33 -12.12 1.02
C ARG A 72 0.96 -11.48 0.90
N GLY A 73 0.87 -10.17 1.09
CA GLY A 73 -0.39 -9.46 0.99
C GLY A 73 -0.51 -8.17 1.80
N PRO A 74 0.10 -8.06 3.01
CA PRO A 74 -0.02 -6.85 3.79
C PRO A 74 0.56 -5.62 3.10
N ILE A 75 0.14 -4.45 3.55
CA ILE A 75 0.63 -3.15 3.12
C ILE A 75 1.79 -2.73 4.00
N TRP A 76 2.91 -2.44 3.35
CA TRP A 76 4.13 -1.99 3.99
C TRP A 76 4.40 -0.52 3.64
N MET A 77 4.45 0.34 4.66
CA MET A 77 4.72 1.76 4.51
C MET A 77 6.00 2.07 3.71
N PRO A 78 7.17 1.44 3.96
CA PRO A 78 8.40 1.82 3.25
C PRO A 78 8.33 1.55 1.75
N VAL A 79 7.70 0.44 1.34
CA VAL A 79 7.54 0.12 -0.10
C VAL A 79 6.59 1.11 -0.76
N ASN A 80 5.46 1.41 -0.11
CA ASN A 80 4.50 2.38 -0.60
C ASN A 80 5.10 3.79 -0.71
N PHE A 81 5.89 4.20 0.28
CA PHE A 81 6.62 5.46 0.26
C PHE A 81 7.56 5.54 -0.95
N LEU A 82 8.35 4.49 -1.22
CA LEU A 82 9.26 4.44 -2.37
C LEU A 82 8.52 4.46 -3.70
N ILE A 83 7.36 3.80 -3.80
CA ILE A 83 6.50 3.86 -4.99
C ILE A 83 6.02 5.29 -5.24
N ILE A 84 5.54 5.97 -4.19
CA ILE A 84 5.06 7.36 -4.29
C ILE A 84 6.19 8.31 -4.70
N GLU A 85 7.38 8.19 -4.09
CA GLU A 85 8.58 8.93 -4.48
C GLU A 85 8.96 8.68 -5.95
N ALA A 86 8.92 7.43 -6.39
CA ALA A 86 9.22 7.08 -7.77
C ALA A 86 8.21 7.70 -8.75
N LEU A 87 6.91 7.61 -8.46
CA LEU A 87 5.85 8.22 -9.27
C LEU A 87 6.05 9.73 -9.42
N GLN A 88 6.42 10.43 -8.36
CA GLN A 88 6.71 11.87 -8.40
C GLN A 88 7.93 12.18 -9.27
N ARG A 89 9.01 11.40 -9.16
CA ARG A 89 10.21 11.57 -10.01
C ARG A 89 9.92 11.29 -11.49
N PHE A 90 9.14 10.26 -11.78
CA PHE A 90 8.71 9.97 -13.15
C PHE A 90 7.79 11.06 -13.68
N HIS A 91 6.91 11.63 -12.85
CA HIS A 91 6.08 12.77 -13.24
C HIS A 91 6.92 13.99 -13.58
N HIS A 92 7.90 14.34 -12.74
CA HIS A 92 8.81 15.47 -13.00
C HIS A 92 9.53 15.33 -14.35
N TYR A 93 9.83 14.10 -14.79
CA TYR A 93 10.44 13.85 -16.10
C TYR A 93 9.44 13.84 -17.25
N TYR A 94 8.30 13.17 -17.10
CA TYR A 94 7.35 12.94 -18.19
C TYR A 94 6.27 14.03 -18.35
N GLY A 95 6.03 14.84 -17.33
CA GLY A 95 5.02 15.90 -17.31
C GLY A 95 3.58 15.38 -17.32
N ASP A 96 2.65 16.30 -17.63
CA ASP A 96 1.20 16.07 -17.60
C ASP A 96 0.66 15.24 -18.76
N ASP A 97 1.43 15.13 -19.85
CA ASP A 97 1.06 14.36 -21.05
C ASP A 97 1.13 12.85 -20.80
N PHE A 98 1.94 12.41 -19.83
CA PHE A 98 2.04 11.00 -19.48
C PHE A 98 0.97 10.61 -18.47
N LYS A 99 -0.09 10.00 -19.01
CA LYS A 99 -1.22 9.50 -18.22
C LYS A 99 -1.28 7.97 -18.16
N VAL A 100 -1.82 7.48 -17.06
CA VAL A 100 -2.12 6.07 -16.80
C VAL A 100 -3.54 5.92 -16.29
N GLU A 101 -4.13 4.76 -16.49
CA GLU A 101 -5.46 4.46 -16.00
C GLU A 101 -5.44 4.28 -14.48
N TYR A 102 -6.35 4.92 -13.75
CA TYR A 102 -6.46 4.82 -12.30
C TYR A 102 -7.91 4.98 -11.81
N PRO A 103 -8.41 4.06 -10.96
CA PRO A 103 -7.92 2.68 -10.82
C PRO A 103 -7.91 1.97 -12.17
N THR A 104 -7.13 0.91 -12.33
CA THR A 104 -7.18 0.10 -13.55
C THR A 104 -8.59 -0.44 -13.79
N HIS A 105 -9.02 -0.50 -15.05
CA HIS A 105 -10.39 -0.79 -15.50
C HIS A 105 -11.44 0.32 -15.30
N SER A 106 -11.07 1.50 -14.81
CA SER A 106 -12.01 2.62 -14.64
C SER A 106 -12.28 3.43 -15.91
N GLY A 107 -11.43 3.32 -16.94
CA GLY A 107 -11.41 4.21 -18.10
C GLY A 107 -10.93 5.63 -17.81
N GLN A 108 -10.60 5.97 -16.55
CA GLN A 108 -10.11 7.29 -16.16
C GLN A 108 -8.59 7.35 -16.22
N TYR A 109 -8.05 8.31 -16.99
CA TYR A 109 -6.62 8.51 -17.16
C TYR A 109 -6.13 9.76 -16.43
N VAL A 110 -5.20 9.58 -15.51
CA VAL A 110 -4.65 10.64 -14.66
C VAL A 110 -3.12 10.68 -14.76
N THR A 111 -2.53 11.79 -14.30
CA THR A 111 -1.07 11.95 -14.28
C THR A 111 -0.44 11.08 -13.19
N LEU A 112 0.86 10.82 -13.30
CA LEU A 112 1.60 10.09 -12.26
C LEU A 112 1.58 10.81 -10.90
N LEU A 113 1.51 12.15 -10.89
CA LEU A 113 1.35 12.92 -9.66
C LEU A 113 0.00 12.66 -9.00
N ALA A 114 -1.09 12.65 -9.77
CA ALA A 114 -2.42 12.34 -9.24
C ALA A 114 -2.48 10.90 -8.67
N VAL A 115 -1.81 9.93 -9.30
CA VAL A 115 -1.67 8.58 -8.71
C VAL A 115 -0.92 8.62 -7.38
N ALA A 116 0.21 9.33 -7.32
CA ALA A 116 0.98 9.48 -6.08
C ALA A 116 0.15 10.11 -4.95
N GLU A 117 -0.63 11.15 -5.24
CA GLU A 117 -1.52 11.80 -4.29
C GLU A 117 -2.64 10.87 -3.83
N ALA A 118 -3.24 10.11 -4.75
CA ALA A 118 -4.28 9.16 -4.42
C ALA A 118 -3.76 8.00 -3.54
N LEU A 119 -2.54 7.51 -3.79
CA LEU A 119 -1.89 6.52 -2.92
C LEU A 119 -1.55 7.11 -1.54
N THR A 120 -1.06 8.34 -1.47
CA THR A 120 -0.87 9.05 -0.20
C THR A 120 -2.19 9.15 0.57
N ALA A 121 -3.29 9.50 -0.09
CA ALA A 121 -4.60 9.58 0.54
C ALA A 121 -5.05 8.22 1.10
N ARG A 122 -4.85 7.11 0.35
CA ARG A 122 -5.14 5.75 0.82
C ARG A 122 -4.34 5.38 2.07
N LEU A 123 -3.03 5.63 2.08
CA LEU A 123 -2.19 5.38 3.25
C LEU A 123 -2.58 6.27 4.44
N THR A 124 -3.01 7.50 4.18
CA THR A 124 -3.46 8.42 5.23
C THR A 124 -4.73 7.89 5.92
N ARG A 125 -5.64 7.26 5.17
CA ARG A 125 -6.86 6.65 5.71
C ARG A 125 -6.61 5.58 6.78
N LEU A 126 -5.44 4.93 6.77
CA LEU A 126 -5.06 4.00 7.84
C LEU A 126 -5.21 4.64 9.23
N PHE A 127 -4.87 5.92 9.33
CA PHE A 127 -4.78 6.65 10.59
C PHE A 127 -5.95 7.59 10.83
N LEU A 128 -6.75 7.94 9.82
CA LEU A 128 -7.89 8.84 9.98
C LEU A 128 -9.12 8.09 10.50
N ARG A 129 -10.02 8.83 11.16
CA ARG A 129 -11.36 8.32 11.42
C ARG A 129 -12.12 8.29 10.10
N ASP A 130 -12.68 7.15 9.80
CA ASP A 130 -13.63 7.00 8.71
C ASP A 130 -14.88 7.85 8.99
N ALA A 131 -15.40 8.50 7.94
CA ALA A 131 -16.49 9.47 8.10
C ALA A 131 -17.83 8.81 8.45
N ASP A 132 -18.05 7.58 7.97
CA ASP A 132 -19.31 6.87 8.12
C ASP A 132 -19.33 6.07 9.43
N THR A 133 -18.22 5.41 9.77
CA THR A 133 -18.11 4.54 10.95
C THR A 133 -17.48 5.21 12.17
N GLY A 134 -16.74 6.31 12.00
CA GLY A 134 -15.96 6.97 13.06
C GLY A 134 -14.72 6.20 13.52
N ARG A 135 -14.46 5.03 12.91
CA ARG A 135 -13.38 4.09 13.28
C ARG A 135 -12.11 4.38 12.50
N ARG A 136 -10.95 4.06 13.09
CA ARG A 136 -9.65 4.08 12.41
C ARG A 136 -9.30 2.68 11.95
N ALA A 137 -8.84 2.53 10.71
CA ALA A 137 -8.47 1.21 10.18
C ALA A 137 -7.32 0.59 10.98
N CYS A 138 -6.29 1.37 11.35
CA CYS A 138 -5.12 0.85 12.08
C CYS A 138 -5.46 0.19 13.42
N PHE A 139 -6.57 0.54 14.06
CA PHE A 139 -7.01 -0.06 15.32
C PHE A 139 -7.86 -1.33 15.17
N GLY A 140 -8.27 -1.67 13.93
CA GLY A 140 -9.10 -2.85 13.65
C GLY A 140 -10.33 -2.92 14.55
N ASP A 141 -10.47 -4.04 15.25
CA ASP A 141 -11.63 -4.35 16.12
C ASP A 141 -11.43 -4.00 17.59
N ASN A 142 -10.33 -3.35 17.95
CA ASN A 142 -10.06 -2.98 19.33
C ASN A 142 -10.98 -1.84 19.81
N ASP A 143 -12.06 -2.18 20.50
CA ASP A 143 -13.09 -1.25 20.95
C ASP A 143 -12.54 -0.12 21.84
N THR A 144 -11.60 -0.45 22.73
CA THR A 144 -10.94 0.53 23.60
C THR A 144 -10.19 1.58 22.78
N LEU A 145 -9.40 1.15 21.78
CA LEU A 145 -8.68 2.08 20.92
C LEU A 145 -9.60 2.86 19.97
N GLN A 146 -10.77 2.32 19.62
CA GLN A 146 -11.70 3.05 18.75
C GLN A 146 -12.45 4.16 19.51
N HIS A 147 -12.91 3.86 20.74
CA HIS A 147 -13.93 4.68 21.42
C HIS A 147 -13.48 5.33 22.73
N ASP A 148 -12.55 4.74 23.49
CA ASP A 148 -12.18 5.25 24.81
C ASP A 148 -11.54 6.65 24.69
N PRO A 149 -12.09 7.68 25.35
CA PRO A 149 -11.58 9.05 25.24
C PRO A 149 -10.13 9.20 25.67
N ASN A 150 -9.59 8.27 26.47
CA ASN A 150 -8.20 8.27 26.91
C ASN A 150 -7.25 7.59 25.93
N PHE A 151 -7.74 6.83 24.95
CA PHE A 151 -6.87 6.06 24.04
C PHE A 151 -7.10 6.38 22.56
N ARG A 152 -8.31 6.80 22.19
CA ARG A 152 -8.76 6.88 20.80
C ARG A 152 -8.00 7.83 19.87
N ASP A 153 -7.20 8.72 20.44
CA ASP A 153 -6.41 9.71 19.69
C ASP A 153 -4.89 9.44 19.82
N TYR A 154 -4.49 8.36 20.49
CA TYR A 154 -3.09 7.90 20.53
C TYR A 154 -2.84 6.90 19.41
N LEU A 155 -2.44 7.41 18.25
CA LEU A 155 -2.20 6.61 17.05
C LEU A 155 -1.08 5.58 17.25
N TRP A 156 -1.35 4.36 16.81
CA TRP A 156 -0.38 3.27 16.83
C TRP A 156 0.32 3.18 15.46
N PHE A 157 1.64 2.99 15.53
CA PHE A 157 2.50 2.81 14.36
C PHE A 157 2.90 1.35 14.32
N ASN A 158 2.21 0.59 13.47
CA ASN A 158 2.42 -0.84 13.29
C ASN A 158 3.53 -1.12 12.27
N GLU A 159 4.05 -2.34 12.31
CA GLU A 159 5.07 -2.85 11.38
C GLU A 159 4.54 -2.87 9.95
N TYR A 160 3.33 -3.38 9.77
CA TYR A 160 2.60 -3.45 8.51
C TYR A 160 1.10 -3.41 8.78
N PHE A 161 0.30 -3.32 7.72
CA PHE A 161 -1.15 -3.24 7.81
C PHE A 161 -1.81 -4.33 6.97
N ASP A 162 -2.93 -4.85 7.45
CA ASP A 162 -3.72 -5.81 6.71
C ASP A 162 -4.07 -5.29 5.31
N GLY A 163 -3.82 -6.11 4.29
CA GLY A 163 -3.96 -5.72 2.89
C GLY A 163 -5.40 -5.43 2.44
N ASP A 164 -6.41 -5.88 3.18
CA ASP A 164 -7.82 -5.73 2.85
C ASP A 164 -8.57 -4.81 3.83
N THR A 165 -8.20 -4.80 5.12
CA THR A 165 -8.89 -4.03 6.17
C THR A 165 -8.10 -2.83 6.69
N GLY A 166 -6.78 -2.79 6.43
CA GLY A 166 -5.91 -1.75 6.98
C GLY A 166 -5.64 -1.85 8.48
N HIS A 167 -6.03 -2.95 9.14
CA HIS A 167 -5.71 -3.23 10.53
C HIS A 167 -4.20 -3.27 10.76
N GLY A 168 -3.70 -2.56 11.76
CA GLY A 168 -2.28 -2.56 12.09
C GLY A 168 -1.83 -3.88 12.73
N LEU A 169 -0.74 -4.45 12.23
CA LEU A 169 -0.22 -5.76 12.62
C LEU A 169 1.29 -5.72 12.91
N GLY A 170 1.81 -6.81 13.47
CA GLY A 170 3.22 -6.95 13.82
C GLY A 170 3.65 -6.04 14.98
N ALA A 171 4.93 -5.68 15.00
CA ALA A 171 5.49 -4.84 16.07
C ALA A 171 4.77 -3.47 16.19
N LEU A 172 4.46 -3.08 17.43
CA LEU A 172 3.90 -1.78 17.76
C LEU A 172 5.00 -0.72 17.94
N HIS A 173 4.61 0.54 17.80
CA HIS A 173 5.50 1.71 17.89
C HIS A 173 6.69 1.64 16.93
N GLN A 174 6.47 1.09 15.73
CA GLN A 174 7.32 1.21 14.55
C GLN A 174 7.29 2.64 13.98
N THR A 175 7.57 3.64 14.83
CA THR A 175 7.93 5.01 14.41
C THR A 175 9.30 5.06 13.71
N GLY A 176 9.84 3.90 13.31
CA GLY A 176 10.77 3.77 12.21
C GLY A 176 10.07 4.04 10.87
N TRP A 177 9.89 3.02 10.04
CA TRP A 177 9.41 3.24 8.67
C TRP A 177 7.95 3.68 8.58
N THR A 178 7.09 3.37 9.56
CA THR A 178 5.69 3.81 9.51
C THR A 178 5.57 5.31 9.74
N GLY A 179 6.56 5.93 10.39
CA GLY A 179 6.70 7.38 10.52
C GLY A 179 6.84 8.13 9.19
N LEU A 180 7.19 7.44 8.10
CA LEU A 180 7.29 8.04 6.75
C LEU A 180 5.96 8.66 6.27
N ILE A 181 4.81 8.27 6.85
CA ILE A 181 3.53 8.91 6.55
C ILE A 181 3.57 10.42 6.81
N ALA A 182 4.29 10.88 7.84
CA ALA A 182 4.44 12.30 8.13
C ALA A 182 5.12 13.03 6.96
N LYS A 183 6.07 12.39 6.27
CA LYS A 183 6.74 12.97 5.11
C LYS A 183 5.80 13.08 3.91
N LEU A 184 4.91 12.10 3.71
CA LEU A 184 3.91 12.13 2.64
C LEU A 184 2.85 13.21 2.84
N LEU A 185 2.57 13.58 4.10
CA LEU A 185 1.61 14.62 4.47
C LEU A 185 2.18 16.05 4.47
N GLN A 186 3.50 16.21 4.41
CA GLN A 186 4.10 17.54 4.36
C GLN A 186 3.75 18.24 3.04
N PRO A 187 3.45 19.54 3.06
CA PRO A 187 3.34 20.35 1.85
C PRO A 187 4.62 20.19 1.03
N LYS A 188 4.48 19.83 -0.24
CA LYS A 188 5.60 19.80 -1.18
C LYS A 188 5.90 21.25 -1.57
N GLY A 189 6.90 21.83 -0.92
CA GLY A 189 7.48 23.11 -1.31
C GLY A 189 8.37 22.98 -2.53
#